data_AF-A0A2R6EMV4-F1
#
_entry.id   AF-A0A2R6EMV4-F1
#
_cell.length_a   1.000
_cell.length_b   1.000
_cell.length_c   1.000
_cell.angle_alpha   90.00
_cell.angle_beta   90.00
_cell.angle_gamma   90.00
#
_symmetry.space_group_name_H-M   'P 1'
#
loop_
_entity.id
_entity.type
_entity.pdbx_description
1 polymer ?
#
loop_
_entity_poly.entity_id
_entity_poly.type
_entity_poly.pdbx_seq_one_letter_code
_entity_poly.pdbx_strand_id
1 'polypeptide(L)'
;MVTRGVSTALDALLFLLLVSAAATTLAVPTGPTTGPDADPAATVVSRSTASVDYRLTPRADDETFPRRDVGFERHARGRLAALLARAATRNATVDGQPITHTGDGLERAVATAVANATAPRTHVVAVWRPYESAAIAGRVTAGRPPPRDASVASRTLTVPTNAAGTREAALAAANRSGYEGVARVVADSTLAVLVPRDGMTGALAADYPTDRIAARRYHRLAALLGTDVSTAVARGNASAANAWLRTALVDRLEPTLRDRVASPTAAARAVQSGRVRIVVRRWSA
;
A
#
# COMPACT_ATOMS: atom_id res chain seq x y z
N MET A 1 10.88 -60.39 19.84
CA MET A 1 10.12 -59.13 19.69
C MET A 1 10.43 -58.24 20.88
N VAL A 2 11.44 -57.39 20.77
CA VAL A 2 11.81 -56.39 21.78
C VAL A 2 12.05 -55.08 21.03
N THR A 3 11.82 -53.97 21.73
CA THR A 3 12.22 -52.58 21.43
C THR A 3 11.49 -51.81 20.33
N ARG A 4 10.26 -51.34 20.62
CA ARG A 4 9.66 -50.14 19.97
C ARG A 4 8.89 -49.22 20.94
N GLY A 5 9.24 -49.21 22.24
CA GLY A 5 8.61 -48.32 23.23
C GLY A 5 9.54 -47.29 23.88
N VAL A 6 10.87 -47.47 23.78
CA VAL A 6 11.83 -46.67 24.56
C VAL A 6 12.15 -45.33 23.89
N SER A 7 12.10 -45.24 22.55
CA SER A 7 12.56 -44.05 21.82
C SER A 7 11.62 -42.84 21.95
N THR A 8 10.30 -43.03 21.92
CA THR A 8 9.32 -41.95 21.98
C THR A 8 9.16 -41.37 23.39
N ALA A 9 9.23 -42.22 24.42
CA ALA A 9 9.18 -41.75 25.81
C ALA A 9 10.43 -40.93 26.17
N LEU A 10 11.60 -41.35 25.67
CA LEU A 10 12.87 -40.65 25.89
C LEU A 10 12.91 -39.30 25.13
N ASP A 11 12.36 -39.24 23.91
CA ASP A 11 12.23 -38.00 23.14
C ASP A 11 11.27 -37.01 23.81
N ALA A 12 10.14 -37.49 24.34
CA ALA A 12 9.19 -36.63 25.05
C ALA A 12 9.79 -36.06 26.36
N LEU A 13 10.58 -36.86 27.07
CA LEU A 13 11.31 -36.42 28.26
C LEU A 13 12.40 -35.42 27.91
N LEU A 14 13.17 -35.65 26.84
CA LEU A 14 14.18 -34.70 26.37
C LEU A 14 13.54 -33.38 25.93
N PHE A 15 12.39 -33.44 25.24
CA PHE A 15 11.63 -32.27 24.81
C PHE A 15 11.10 -31.47 26.02
N LEU A 16 10.53 -32.14 27.02
CA LEU A 16 10.08 -31.50 28.25
C LEU A 16 11.25 -30.92 29.06
N LEU A 17 12.42 -31.57 29.06
CA LEU A 17 13.63 -31.09 29.74
C LEU A 17 14.21 -29.86 29.03
N LEU A 18 14.22 -29.84 27.70
CA LEU A 18 14.60 -28.66 26.90
C LEU A 18 13.63 -27.49 27.08
N VAL A 19 12.31 -27.76 27.13
CA VAL A 19 11.29 -26.74 27.38
C VAL A 19 11.38 -26.18 28.81
N SER A 20 11.65 -27.03 29.80
CA SER A 20 11.82 -26.60 31.19
C SER A 20 13.17 -25.88 31.43
N ALA A 21 14.25 -26.27 30.75
CA ALA A 21 15.51 -25.53 30.74
C ALA A 21 15.41 -24.18 30.00
N ALA A 22 14.56 -24.09 28.97
CA ALA A 22 14.24 -22.81 28.32
C ALA A 22 13.38 -21.90 29.21
N ALA A 23 12.55 -22.46 30.08
CA ALA A 23 11.71 -21.68 31.00
C ALA A 23 12.49 -21.07 32.18
N THR A 24 13.66 -21.59 32.55
CA THR A 24 14.44 -21.15 33.73
C THR A 24 15.44 -20.02 33.46
N THR A 25 15.51 -19.48 32.24
CA THR A 25 16.52 -18.44 31.86
C THR A 25 15.95 -17.05 31.56
N LEU A 26 14.76 -16.71 32.08
CA LEU A 26 14.22 -15.34 32.03
C LEU A 26 14.34 -14.63 33.39
N ALA A 27 15.57 -14.48 33.88
CA ALA A 27 15.89 -13.40 34.81
C ALA A 27 16.21 -12.15 33.98
N VAL A 28 15.26 -11.22 33.87
CA VAL A 28 15.47 -9.93 33.21
C VAL A 28 16.22 -9.02 34.18
N PRO A 29 17.45 -8.56 33.86
CA PRO A 29 18.05 -7.49 34.63
C PRO A 29 17.22 -6.21 34.42
N THR A 30 16.76 -5.58 35.50
CA THR A 30 16.17 -4.23 35.45
C THR A 30 17.28 -3.23 35.18
N GLY A 31 17.73 -3.19 33.92
CA GLY A 31 18.53 -2.10 33.38
C GLY A 31 17.72 -0.79 33.36
N PRO A 32 18.38 0.36 33.17
CA PRO A 32 17.71 1.65 33.09
C PRO A 32 16.58 1.60 32.05
N THR A 33 15.48 2.31 32.31
CA THR A 33 14.30 2.34 31.45
C THR A 33 14.70 2.77 30.04
N THR A 34 14.96 1.81 29.15
CA THR A 34 15.30 2.09 27.77
C THR A 34 14.15 2.88 27.18
N GLY A 35 14.44 4.05 26.61
CA GLY A 35 13.45 4.86 25.89
C GLY A 35 12.72 4.03 24.82
N PRO A 36 11.63 4.54 24.25
CA PRO A 36 10.90 3.80 23.21
C PRO A 36 11.86 3.41 22.08
N ASP A 37 11.71 2.19 21.56
CA ASP A 37 12.46 1.70 20.41
C ASP A 37 11.49 1.13 19.38
N ALA A 38 11.59 1.64 18.15
CA ALA A 38 10.75 1.28 17.01
C ALA A 38 11.33 0.15 16.16
N ASP A 39 12.62 -0.20 16.30
CA ASP A 39 13.29 -1.18 15.45
C ASP A 39 12.71 -2.60 15.57
N PRO A 40 12.33 -3.11 16.76
CA PRO A 40 11.66 -4.40 16.88
C PRO A 40 10.34 -4.46 16.10
N ALA A 41 9.50 -3.42 16.22
CA ALA A 41 8.23 -3.37 15.50
C ALA A 41 8.42 -3.16 13.99
N ALA A 42 9.42 -2.38 13.58
CA ALA A 42 9.78 -2.25 12.17
C ALA A 42 10.26 -3.57 11.57
N THR A 43 11.01 -4.37 12.34
CA THR A 43 11.43 -5.72 11.95
C THR A 43 10.23 -6.63 11.74
N VAL A 44 9.26 -6.61 12.67
CA VAL A 44 7.99 -7.35 12.53
C VAL A 44 7.25 -6.93 11.26
N VAL A 45 7.01 -5.62 11.07
CA VAL A 45 6.32 -5.12 9.86
C VAL A 45 7.06 -5.51 8.57
N SER A 46 8.39 -5.52 8.60
CA SER A 46 9.20 -5.84 7.42
C SER A 46 9.26 -7.33 7.10
N ARG A 47 9.28 -8.21 8.10
CA ARG A 47 9.61 -9.64 7.93
C ARG A 47 8.41 -10.56 8.08
N SER A 48 7.40 -10.18 8.87
CA SER A 48 6.24 -11.03 9.12
C SER A 48 5.35 -11.13 7.90
N THR A 49 4.83 -12.34 7.66
CA THR A 49 3.85 -12.63 6.62
C THR A 49 2.48 -12.76 7.26
N ALA A 50 1.44 -12.27 6.59
CA ALA A 50 0.07 -12.45 6.98
C ALA A 50 -0.78 -12.90 5.79
N SER A 51 -1.89 -13.55 6.10
CA SER A 51 -3.01 -13.77 5.20
C SER A 51 -4.17 -12.91 5.69
N VAL A 52 -4.82 -12.20 4.77
CA VAL A 52 -5.99 -11.36 5.07
C VAL A 52 -7.13 -11.72 4.13
N ASP A 53 -8.27 -12.01 4.74
CA ASP A 53 -9.55 -12.16 4.06
C ASP A 53 -10.28 -10.82 4.13
N TYR A 54 -10.82 -10.39 3.00
CA TYR A 54 -11.52 -9.12 2.89
C TYR A 54 -12.62 -9.20 1.85
N ARG A 55 -13.62 -8.34 2.00
CA ARG A 55 -14.73 -8.23 1.05
C ARG A 55 -14.57 -6.95 0.24
N LEU A 56 -14.72 -7.08 -1.07
CA LEU A 56 -14.93 -5.97 -1.97
C LEU A 56 -16.41 -5.61 -1.90
N THR A 57 -16.73 -4.49 -1.27
CA THR A 57 -18.12 -3.99 -1.17
C THR A 57 -18.27 -2.77 -2.07
N PRO A 58 -19.01 -2.90 -3.20
CA PRO A 58 -19.54 -1.74 -3.89
C PRO A 58 -20.41 -0.91 -2.93
N ARG A 59 -20.49 0.40 -3.16
CA ARG A 59 -21.36 1.26 -2.33
C ARG A 59 -22.82 1.03 -2.74
N ALA A 60 -23.75 1.07 -1.77
CA ALA A 60 -25.15 0.70 -1.98
C ALA A 60 -25.91 1.62 -2.96
N ASP A 61 -25.40 2.81 -3.22
CA ASP A 61 -25.94 3.81 -4.15
C ASP A 61 -25.40 3.68 -5.59
N ASP A 62 -24.60 2.65 -5.88
CA ASP A 62 -23.98 2.48 -7.19
C ASP A 62 -24.85 1.61 -8.12
N GLU A 63 -25.58 2.27 -9.04
CA GLU A 63 -26.44 1.63 -10.05
C GLU A 63 -25.67 0.66 -10.98
N THR A 64 -24.34 0.74 -11.02
CA THR A 64 -23.48 -0.18 -11.79
C THR A 64 -23.52 -1.61 -11.26
N PHE A 65 -23.94 -1.81 -9.99
CA PHE A 65 -23.99 -3.10 -9.34
C PHE A 65 -25.45 -3.54 -9.14
N PRO A 66 -25.96 -4.49 -9.95
CA PRO A 66 -27.35 -4.92 -9.89
C PRO A 66 -27.70 -5.62 -8.57
N ARG A 67 -26.69 -6.09 -7.82
CA ARG A 67 -26.85 -6.66 -6.49
C ARG A 67 -26.14 -5.75 -5.48
N ARG A 68 -26.93 -5.07 -4.65
CA ARG A 68 -26.47 -4.00 -3.75
C ARG A 68 -25.86 -4.51 -2.43
N ASP A 69 -26.13 -5.77 -2.07
CA ASP A 69 -25.70 -6.38 -0.79
C ASP A 69 -24.64 -7.49 -0.94
N VAL A 70 -24.14 -7.76 -2.15
CA VAL A 70 -23.11 -8.79 -2.36
C VAL A 70 -21.71 -8.21 -2.20
N GLY A 71 -21.13 -8.42 -1.03
CA GLY A 71 -19.68 -8.29 -0.86
C GLY A 71 -18.96 -9.47 -1.51
N PHE A 72 -17.89 -9.22 -2.24
CA PHE A 72 -17.13 -10.28 -2.91
C PHE A 72 -15.88 -10.62 -2.11
N GLU A 73 -15.82 -11.85 -1.63
CA GLU A 73 -14.69 -12.33 -0.84
C GLU A 73 -13.41 -12.39 -1.67
N ARG A 74 -12.33 -11.96 -1.04
CA ARG A 74 -10.99 -11.96 -1.60
C ARG A 74 -10.01 -12.33 -0.51
N HIS A 75 -8.97 -13.02 -0.94
CA HIS A 75 -7.84 -13.39 -0.11
C HIS A 75 -6.59 -12.67 -0.59
N ALA A 76 -5.73 -12.25 0.34
CA ALA A 76 -4.39 -11.77 0.02
C ALA A 76 -3.39 -12.28 1.05
N ARG A 77 -2.25 -12.77 0.57
CA ARG A 77 -1.12 -13.20 1.41
C ARG A 77 0.13 -12.43 1.03
N GLY A 78 0.94 -12.08 2.02
CA GLY A 78 2.23 -11.45 1.78
C GLY A 78 2.85 -10.86 3.04
N ARG A 79 4.02 -10.24 2.89
CA ARG A 79 4.66 -9.49 3.98
C ARG A 79 3.75 -8.33 4.42
N LEU A 80 3.71 -8.03 5.72
CA LEU A 80 2.91 -6.93 6.26
C LEU A 80 3.24 -5.60 5.57
N ALA A 81 4.52 -5.29 5.36
CA ALA A 81 4.94 -4.12 4.62
C ALA A 81 4.39 -4.07 3.17
N ALA A 82 4.36 -5.20 2.47
CA ALA A 82 3.82 -5.28 1.11
C ALA A 82 2.29 -5.15 1.09
N LEU A 83 1.60 -5.73 2.09
CA LEU A 83 0.16 -5.60 2.25
C LEU A 83 -0.24 -4.15 2.59
N LEU A 84 0.50 -3.48 3.47
CA LEU A 84 0.34 -2.05 3.76
C LEU A 84 0.54 -1.19 2.53
N ALA A 85 1.57 -1.48 1.73
CA ALA A 85 1.83 -0.76 0.48
C ALA A 85 0.68 -0.96 -0.53
N ARG A 86 0.21 -2.21 -0.69
CA ARG A 86 -0.94 -2.53 -1.54
C ARG A 86 -2.22 -1.84 -1.07
N ALA A 87 -2.48 -1.81 0.23
CA ALA A 87 -3.65 -1.15 0.78
C ALA A 87 -3.58 0.38 0.56
N ALA A 88 -2.42 1.00 0.79
CA ALA A 88 -2.20 2.42 0.55
C ALA A 88 -2.42 2.81 -0.92
N THR A 89 -1.92 2.03 -1.89
CA THR A 89 -2.13 2.32 -3.32
C THR A 89 -3.54 1.99 -3.81
N ARG A 90 -4.22 1.01 -3.18
CA ARG A 90 -5.60 0.66 -3.52
C ARG A 90 -6.61 1.68 -3.02
N ASN A 91 -6.39 2.28 -1.84
CA ASN A 91 -7.22 3.35 -1.28
C ASN A 91 -6.67 4.75 -1.60
N ALA A 92 -6.22 4.93 -2.85
CA ALA A 92 -5.74 6.23 -3.30
C ALA A 92 -6.90 7.20 -3.53
N THR A 93 -6.59 8.47 -3.31
CA THR A 93 -7.48 9.62 -3.45
C THR A 93 -6.93 10.57 -4.52
N VAL A 94 -7.81 11.40 -5.09
CA VAL A 94 -7.47 12.58 -5.90
C VAL A 94 -8.12 13.76 -5.20
N ASP A 95 -7.34 14.75 -4.78
CA ASP A 95 -7.84 15.92 -4.02
C ASP A 95 -8.64 15.52 -2.75
N GLY A 96 -8.19 14.46 -2.08
CA GLY A 96 -8.87 13.90 -0.90
C GLY A 96 -10.14 13.10 -1.21
N GLN A 97 -10.60 13.06 -2.47
CA GLN A 97 -11.74 12.26 -2.90
C GLN A 97 -11.30 10.84 -3.24
N PRO A 98 -11.92 9.79 -2.66
CA PRO A 98 -11.57 8.40 -2.97
C PRO A 98 -11.81 8.04 -4.45
N ILE A 99 -10.85 7.34 -5.04
CA ILE A 99 -11.00 6.72 -6.37
C ILE A 99 -11.95 5.52 -6.29
N THR A 100 -11.92 4.79 -5.19
CA THR A 100 -12.83 3.67 -4.95
C THR A 100 -12.90 3.34 -3.45
N HIS A 101 -14.07 2.95 -2.98
CA HIS A 101 -14.29 2.41 -1.63
C HIS A 101 -14.14 0.89 -1.57
N THR A 102 -13.97 0.23 -2.71
CA THR A 102 -13.88 -1.23 -2.79
C THR A 102 -12.66 -1.78 -2.04
N GLY A 103 -11.67 -0.93 -1.73
CA GLY A 103 -10.48 -1.25 -0.95
C GLY A 103 -10.63 -1.15 0.57
N ASP A 104 -11.73 -0.61 1.11
CA ASP A 104 -11.88 -0.32 2.54
C ASP A 104 -11.83 -1.59 3.40
N GLY A 105 -12.30 -2.72 2.86
CA GLY A 105 -12.18 -4.04 3.49
C GLY A 105 -10.72 -4.50 3.59
N LEU A 106 -9.92 -4.29 2.53
CA LEU A 106 -8.50 -4.63 2.52
C LEU A 106 -7.74 -3.77 3.54
N GLU A 107 -8.00 -2.46 3.58
CA GLU A 107 -7.37 -1.55 4.53
C GLU A 107 -7.60 -2.01 5.97
N ARG A 108 -8.86 -2.27 6.35
CA ARG A 108 -9.20 -2.72 7.70
C ARG A 108 -8.55 -4.06 8.03
N ALA A 109 -8.61 -5.03 7.13
CA ALA A 109 -8.02 -6.35 7.36
C ALA A 109 -6.49 -6.28 7.54
N VAL A 110 -5.80 -5.47 6.74
CA VAL A 110 -4.36 -5.24 6.86
C VAL A 110 -4.02 -4.46 8.14
N ALA A 111 -4.79 -3.43 8.48
CA ALA A 111 -4.58 -2.65 9.70
C ALA A 111 -4.72 -3.52 10.96
N THR A 112 -5.72 -4.41 11.00
CA THR A 112 -5.90 -5.39 12.07
C THR A 112 -4.74 -6.39 12.12
N ALA A 113 -4.33 -6.95 10.97
CA ALA A 113 -3.21 -7.88 10.92
C ALA A 113 -1.89 -7.26 11.42
N VAL A 114 -1.64 -6.00 11.07
CA VAL A 114 -0.47 -5.26 11.56
C VAL A 114 -0.58 -5.01 13.07
N ALA A 115 -1.73 -4.52 13.54
CA ALA A 115 -1.94 -4.25 14.96
C ALA A 115 -1.77 -5.51 15.82
N ASN A 116 -2.26 -6.66 15.36
CA ASN A 116 -2.12 -7.94 16.06
C ASN A 116 -0.69 -8.48 16.05
N ALA A 117 0.07 -8.23 14.98
CA ALA A 117 1.45 -8.68 14.87
C ALA A 117 2.43 -7.83 15.68
N THR A 118 2.13 -6.53 15.87
CA THR A 118 2.99 -5.60 16.60
C THR A 118 2.64 -5.51 18.08
N ALA A 119 3.62 -5.21 18.92
CA ALA A 119 3.39 -4.97 20.35
C ALA A 119 2.47 -3.74 20.59
N PRO A 120 1.80 -3.64 21.76
CA PRO A 120 1.10 -2.44 22.16
C PRO A 120 1.97 -1.18 22.07
N ARG A 121 1.31 -0.02 21.99
CA ARG A 121 1.97 1.28 21.77
C ARG A 121 2.78 1.33 20.48
N THR A 122 2.21 0.77 19.41
CA THR A 122 2.75 0.83 18.05
C THR A 122 1.75 1.50 17.13
N HIS A 123 2.23 2.44 16.32
CA HIS A 123 1.47 3.11 15.29
C HIS A 123 2.21 3.00 13.96
N VAL A 124 1.57 2.46 12.95
CA VAL A 124 2.16 2.28 11.62
C VAL A 124 1.38 3.10 10.61
N VAL A 125 2.09 3.88 9.81
CA VAL A 125 1.49 4.70 8.74
C VAL A 125 2.19 4.39 7.43
N ALA A 126 1.45 3.85 6.47
CA ALA A 126 1.90 3.69 5.09
C ALA A 126 1.37 4.85 4.24
N VAL A 127 2.25 5.51 3.48
CA VAL A 127 1.90 6.62 2.59
C VAL A 127 2.53 6.41 1.22
N TRP A 128 1.71 6.57 0.19
CA TRP A 128 2.15 6.61 -1.20
C TRP A 128 1.74 7.95 -1.82
N ARG A 129 2.69 8.64 -2.46
CA ARG A 129 2.46 9.88 -3.22
C ARG A 129 3.44 9.96 -4.40
N PRO A 130 3.03 10.42 -5.60
CA PRO A 130 3.92 10.56 -6.74
C PRO A 130 5.06 11.56 -6.53
N TYR A 131 4.84 12.60 -5.74
CA TYR A 131 5.81 13.59 -5.28
C TYR A 131 5.25 14.29 -4.03
N GLU A 132 6.05 15.14 -3.39
CA GLU A 132 5.61 15.89 -2.21
C GLU A 132 4.44 16.83 -2.54
N SER A 133 3.40 16.82 -1.71
CA SER A 133 2.17 17.62 -1.92
C SER A 133 1.38 17.29 -3.20
N ALA A 134 1.59 16.11 -3.81
CA ALA A 134 0.75 15.63 -4.90
C ALA A 134 -0.72 15.53 -4.45
N ALA A 135 -1.64 15.99 -5.30
CA ALA A 135 -3.09 15.84 -5.14
C ALA A 135 -3.52 14.38 -5.06
N ILE A 136 -2.75 13.49 -5.70
CA ILE A 136 -2.96 12.06 -5.68
C ILE A 136 -2.16 11.43 -4.55
N ALA A 137 -2.86 10.78 -3.62
CA ALA A 137 -2.22 10.20 -2.45
C ALA A 137 -2.97 8.98 -1.93
N GLY A 138 -2.22 8.02 -1.40
CA GLY A 138 -2.73 6.85 -0.69
C GLY A 138 -2.20 6.81 0.74
N ARG A 139 -3.04 6.43 1.69
CA ARG A 139 -2.65 6.32 3.11
C ARG A 139 -3.38 5.17 3.78
N VAL A 140 -2.65 4.40 4.59
CA VAL A 140 -3.23 3.41 5.51
C VAL A 140 -2.57 3.56 6.88
N THR A 141 -3.36 3.39 7.93
CA THR A 141 -2.91 3.52 9.31
C THR A 141 -3.29 2.29 10.11
N ALA A 142 -2.39 1.81 10.98
CA ALA A 142 -2.61 0.70 11.88
C ALA A 142 -2.16 1.04 13.30
N GLY A 143 -2.95 0.62 14.30
CA GLY A 143 -2.71 0.96 15.71
C GLY A 143 -3.10 2.39 16.08
N ARG A 144 -3.22 2.65 17.39
CA ARG A 144 -3.57 3.98 17.92
C ARG A 144 -2.42 4.97 17.69
N PRO A 145 -2.69 6.26 17.47
CA PRO A 145 -1.63 7.26 17.40
C PRO A 145 -0.95 7.46 18.77
N PRO A 146 0.33 7.88 18.80
CA PRO A 146 0.98 8.23 20.06
C PRO A 146 0.27 9.40 20.75
N PRO A 147 0.18 9.41 22.11
CA PRO A 147 -0.22 10.59 22.88
C PRO A 147 0.68 11.78 22.57
N ARG A 148 0.17 13.01 22.76
CA ARG A 148 0.88 14.25 22.41
C ARG A 148 2.17 14.44 23.22
N ASP A 149 2.17 14.00 24.48
CA ASP A 149 3.25 14.26 25.43
C ASP A 149 4.15 13.03 25.66
N ALA A 150 3.95 11.96 24.89
CA ALA A 150 4.77 10.76 25.01
C ALA A 150 6.06 10.90 24.21
N SER A 151 7.16 10.40 24.75
CA SER A 151 8.39 10.22 23.97
C SER A 151 8.13 9.21 22.86
N VAL A 152 8.53 9.53 21.62
CA VAL A 152 8.29 8.69 20.43
C VAL A 152 9.60 8.33 19.75
N ALA A 153 9.83 7.04 19.52
CA ALA A 153 10.81 6.57 18.55
C ALA A 153 10.13 6.19 17.24
N SER A 154 10.83 6.40 16.13
CA SER A 154 10.31 6.07 14.81
C SER A 154 11.33 5.43 13.90
N ARG A 155 10.86 4.51 13.06
CA ARG A 155 11.65 3.87 12.01
C ARG A 155 10.89 3.95 10.69
N THR A 156 11.61 4.29 9.62
CA THR A 156 11.03 4.37 8.27
C THR A 156 11.47 3.17 7.44
N LEU A 157 10.51 2.53 6.78
CA LEU A 157 10.70 1.48 5.79
C LEU A 157 10.24 1.99 4.42
N THR A 158 10.83 1.47 3.36
CA THR A 158 10.44 1.76 1.98
C THR A 158 10.09 0.46 1.26
N VAL A 159 8.95 0.45 0.59
CA VAL A 159 8.49 -0.70 -0.22
C VAL A 159 8.39 -0.25 -1.67
N PRO A 160 9.06 -0.92 -2.63
CA PRO A 160 8.94 -0.57 -4.03
C PRO A 160 7.51 -0.80 -4.54
N THR A 161 7.07 0.05 -5.47
CA THR A 161 5.85 -0.19 -6.26
C THR A 161 6.25 -0.77 -7.63
N ASN A 162 5.26 -1.05 -8.47
CA ASN A 162 5.48 -1.42 -9.87
C ASN A 162 6.01 -0.27 -10.75
N ALA A 163 6.26 0.90 -10.17
CA ALA A 163 6.90 2.04 -10.82
C ALA A 163 8.34 2.29 -10.30
N ALA A 164 9.06 1.23 -9.92
CA ALA A 164 10.48 1.36 -9.58
C ALA A 164 11.29 1.96 -10.75
N GLY A 165 12.38 2.69 -10.45
CA GLY A 165 13.22 3.34 -11.48
C GLY A 165 12.65 4.64 -12.08
N THR A 166 11.52 5.14 -11.56
CA THR A 166 10.88 6.34 -12.13
C THR A 166 11.74 7.59 -11.99
N ARG A 167 12.57 7.72 -10.94
CA ARG A 167 13.38 8.93 -10.72
C ARG A 167 14.46 9.08 -11.81
N GLU A 168 15.11 7.99 -12.16
CA GLU A 168 16.12 7.93 -13.21
C GLU A 168 15.50 8.29 -14.56
N ALA A 169 14.32 7.73 -14.87
CA ALA A 169 13.55 8.08 -16.06
C ALA A 169 13.14 9.56 -16.07
N ALA A 170 12.72 10.11 -14.93
CA ALA A 170 12.32 11.51 -14.80
C ALA A 170 13.51 12.45 -14.99
N LEU A 171 14.70 12.11 -14.48
CA LEU A 171 15.92 12.89 -14.69
C LEU A 171 16.30 12.92 -16.17
N ALA A 172 16.22 11.77 -16.84
CA ALA A 172 16.49 11.68 -18.28
C ALA A 172 15.46 12.48 -19.09
N ALA A 173 14.18 12.46 -18.70
CA ALA A 173 13.12 13.22 -19.34
C ALA A 173 13.22 14.73 -19.09
N ALA A 174 13.65 15.15 -17.90
CA ALA A 174 13.89 16.56 -17.57
C ALA A 174 14.91 17.19 -18.53
N ASN A 175 15.97 16.46 -18.86
CA ASN A 175 17.02 16.95 -19.76
C ASN A 175 16.56 17.03 -21.23
N ARG A 176 15.65 16.16 -21.66
CA ARG A 176 15.19 16.09 -23.07
C ARG A 176 13.95 16.93 -23.36
N SER A 177 13.06 17.04 -22.39
CA SER A 177 11.69 17.53 -22.61
C SER A 177 11.18 18.40 -21.45
N GLY A 178 12.07 18.88 -20.58
CA GLY A 178 11.74 19.81 -19.51
C GLY A 178 10.64 19.31 -18.57
N TYR A 179 9.79 20.23 -18.10
CA TYR A 179 8.68 19.91 -17.18
C TYR A 179 7.68 18.93 -17.77
N GLU A 180 7.38 19.03 -19.07
CA GLU A 180 6.45 18.14 -19.76
C GLU A 180 6.95 16.69 -19.74
N GLY A 181 8.25 16.49 -19.99
CA GLY A 181 8.90 15.19 -19.87
C GLY A 181 8.75 14.59 -18.47
N VAL A 182 9.00 15.39 -17.44
CA VAL A 182 8.84 14.96 -16.04
C VAL A 182 7.38 14.65 -15.73
N ALA A 183 6.45 15.51 -16.12
CA ALA A 183 5.01 15.33 -15.92
C ALA A 183 4.52 14.03 -16.54
N ARG A 184 4.98 13.71 -17.76
CA ARG A 184 4.66 12.45 -18.45
C ARG A 184 5.15 11.23 -17.70
N VAL A 185 6.41 11.24 -17.23
CA VAL A 185 6.97 10.15 -16.42
C VAL A 185 6.21 9.98 -15.09
N VAL A 186 5.83 11.09 -14.44
CA VAL A 186 5.02 11.06 -13.21
C VAL A 186 3.62 10.52 -13.49
N ALA A 187 2.97 10.93 -14.58
CA ALA A 187 1.66 10.43 -14.98
C ALA A 187 1.70 8.92 -15.26
N ASP A 188 2.65 8.46 -16.08
CA ASP A 188 2.81 7.04 -16.43
C ASP A 188 3.06 6.18 -15.20
N SER A 189 3.98 6.60 -14.32
CA SER A 189 4.26 5.87 -13.06
C SER A 189 3.08 5.88 -12.09
N THR A 190 2.29 6.95 -12.04
CA THR A 190 1.08 7.05 -11.23
C THR A 190 0.01 6.08 -11.73
N LEU A 191 -0.23 6.03 -13.05
CA LEU A 191 -1.19 5.11 -13.66
C LEU A 191 -0.74 3.66 -13.54
N ALA A 192 0.56 3.37 -13.66
CA ALA A 192 1.09 2.04 -13.40
C ALA A 192 0.67 1.56 -12.00
N VAL A 193 0.77 2.41 -10.97
CA VAL A 193 0.37 2.06 -9.60
C VAL A 193 -1.14 1.94 -9.45
N LEU A 194 -1.91 2.88 -10.00
CA LEU A 194 -3.36 2.98 -9.74
C LEU A 194 -4.23 2.06 -10.60
N VAL A 195 -3.87 1.93 -11.87
CA VAL A 195 -4.61 1.22 -12.92
C VAL A 195 -3.60 0.47 -13.82
N PRO A 196 -2.88 -0.52 -13.28
CA PRO A 196 -1.84 -1.23 -14.03
C PRO A 196 -2.43 -1.87 -15.28
N ARG A 197 -1.91 -1.49 -16.46
CA ARG A 197 -2.47 -1.85 -17.77
C ARG A 197 -2.80 -3.34 -17.88
N ASP A 198 -1.84 -4.22 -17.64
CA ASP A 198 -2.03 -5.66 -17.88
C ASP A 198 -3.08 -6.25 -16.94
N GLY A 199 -3.05 -5.87 -15.66
CA GLY A 199 -4.04 -6.28 -14.67
C GLY A 199 -5.43 -5.73 -14.97
N MET A 200 -5.52 -4.51 -15.50
CA MET A 200 -6.80 -3.89 -15.84
C MET A 200 -7.38 -4.41 -17.16
N THR A 201 -6.56 -4.79 -18.14
CA THR A 201 -7.00 -5.49 -19.35
C THR A 201 -7.68 -6.80 -18.98
N GLY A 202 -7.01 -7.62 -18.15
CA GLY A 202 -7.61 -8.88 -17.66
C GLY A 202 -8.87 -8.64 -16.82
N ALA A 203 -8.87 -7.61 -15.96
CA ALA A 203 -10.01 -7.32 -15.12
C ALA A 203 -11.24 -6.82 -15.91
N LEU A 204 -11.04 -6.03 -16.97
CA LEU A 204 -12.13 -5.58 -17.85
C LEU A 204 -12.72 -6.72 -18.71
N ALA A 205 -11.92 -7.74 -19.01
CA ALA A 205 -12.35 -8.92 -19.76
C ALA A 205 -12.90 -10.05 -18.89
N ALA A 206 -12.81 -9.91 -17.56
CA ALA A 206 -13.26 -10.93 -16.61
C ALA A 206 -14.78 -10.91 -16.41
N ASP A 207 -15.31 -11.97 -15.82
CA ASP A 207 -16.73 -12.03 -15.45
C ASP A 207 -17.09 -11.10 -14.29
N TYR A 208 -18.40 -10.87 -14.15
CA TYR A 208 -18.99 -10.18 -13.01
C TYR A 208 -18.49 -10.78 -11.68
N PRO A 209 -18.07 -9.95 -10.72
CA PRO A 209 -18.12 -8.47 -10.70
C PRO A 209 -16.83 -7.77 -11.14
N THR A 210 -15.83 -8.52 -11.59
CA THR A 210 -14.47 -8.02 -11.73
C THR A 210 -14.38 -6.96 -12.83
N ASP A 211 -15.11 -7.16 -13.93
CA ASP A 211 -15.34 -6.17 -15.00
C ASP A 211 -15.89 -4.85 -14.44
N ARG A 212 -16.97 -4.91 -13.64
CA ARG A 212 -17.66 -3.73 -13.12
C ARG A 212 -16.82 -2.97 -12.11
N ILE A 213 -16.07 -3.68 -11.26
CA ILE A 213 -15.13 -3.06 -10.33
C ILE A 213 -14.00 -2.36 -11.11
N ALA A 214 -13.47 -2.98 -12.16
CA ALA A 214 -12.45 -2.40 -13.00
C ALA A 214 -12.95 -1.16 -13.77
N ALA A 215 -14.11 -1.27 -14.40
CA ALA A 215 -14.76 -0.17 -15.12
C ALA A 215 -15.05 1.01 -14.19
N ARG A 216 -15.64 0.76 -13.02
CA ARG A 216 -15.94 1.81 -12.03
C ARG A 216 -14.69 2.56 -11.59
N ARG A 217 -13.57 1.85 -11.37
CA ARG A 217 -12.29 2.47 -11.02
C ARG A 217 -11.80 3.43 -12.11
N TYR A 218 -11.93 3.04 -13.38
CA TYR A 218 -11.61 3.91 -14.52
C TYR A 218 -12.52 5.14 -14.58
N HIS A 219 -13.84 4.94 -14.56
CA HIS A 219 -14.80 6.04 -14.64
C HIS A 219 -14.64 7.03 -13.49
N ARG A 220 -14.40 6.56 -12.26
CA ARG A 220 -14.21 7.44 -11.12
C ARG A 220 -12.91 8.22 -11.22
N LEU A 221 -11.80 7.59 -11.63
CA LEU A 221 -10.54 8.29 -11.85
C LEU A 221 -10.66 9.32 -12.98
N ALA A 222 -11.33 8.96 -14.08
CA ALA A 222 -11.58 9.86 -15.21
C ALA A 222 -12.42 11.07 -14.80
N ALA A 223 -13.51 10.87 -14.05
CA ALA A 223 -14.34 11.94 -13.53
C ALA A 223 -13.57 12.89 -12.59
N LEU A 224 -12.72 12.35 -11.71
CA LEU A 224 -11.86 13.16 -10.81
C LEU A 224 -10.78 13.95 -11.56
N LEU A 225 -10.41 13.51 -12.77
CA LEU A 225 -9.46 14.19 -13.65
C LEU A 225 -10.14 15.04 -14.73
N GLY A 226 -11.48 15.10 -14.77
CA GLY A 226 -12.22 15.86 -15.77
C GLY A 226 -12.10 15.32 -17.19
N THR A 227 -11.88 14.02 -17.38
CA THR A 227 -11.79 13.36 -18.69
C THR A 227 -12.83 12.26 -18.83
N ASP A 228 -13.10 11.84 -20.07
CA ASP A 228 -13.92 10.66 -20.36
C ASP A 228 -13.07 9.48 -20.87
N VAL A 229 -13.41 8.28 -20.39
CA VAL A 229 -12.79 7.01 -20.78
C VAL A 229 -13.86 5.97 -21.19
N SER A 230 -15.13 6.36 -21.23
CA SER A 230 -16.27 5.44 -21.30
C SER A 230 -16.22 4.56 -22.54
N THR A 231 -15.89 5.13 -23.70
CA THR A 231 -15.78 4.36 -24.94
C THR A 231 -14.62 3.35 -24.89
N ALA A 232 -13.48 3.71 -24.28
CA ALA A 232 -12.35 2.80 -24.15
C ALA A 232 -12.65 1.65 -23.17
N VAL A 233 -13.27 1.97 -22.03
CA VAL A 233 -13.68 1.01 -21.01
C VAL A 233 -14.74 0.04 -21.55
N ALA A 234 -15.75 0.53 -22.26
CA ALA A 234 -16.80 -0.29 -22.87
C ALA A 234 -16.24 -1.30 -23.89
N ARG A 235 -15.11 -0.98 -24.52
CA ARG A 235 -14.40 -1.89 -25.45
C ARG A 235 -13.34 -2.77 -24.76
N GLY A 236 -13.25 -2.74 -23.43
CA GLY A 236 -12.22 -3.45 -22.68
C GLY A 236 -10.79 -2.94 -22.93
N ASN A 237 -10.63 -1.75 -23.51
CA ASN A 237 -9.33 -1.23 -23.93
C ASN A 237 -8.67 -0.38 -22.84
N ALA A 238 -8.03 -1.06 -21.87
CA ALA A 238 -7.26 -0.42 -20.80
C ALA A 238 -6.13 0.49 -21.32
N SER A 239 -5.55 0.16 -22.48
CA SER A 239 -4.45 0.95 -23.07
C SER A 239 -4.95 2.32 -23.52
N ALA A 240 -6.09 2.36 -24.22
CA ALA A 240 -6.71 3.60 -24.64
C ALA A 240 -7.22 4.41 -23.45
N ALA A 241 -7.84 3.76 -22.45
CA ALA A 241 -8.26 4.43 -21.22
C ALA A 241 -7.07 5.07 -20.48
N ASN A 242 -5.95 4.34 -20.31
CA ASN A 242 -4.73 4.89 -19.71
C ASN A 242 -4.14 6.03 -20.52
N ALA A 243 -4.22 6.01 -21.85
CA ALA A 243 -3.75 7.12 -22.69
C ALA A 243 -4.53 8.42 -22.43
N TRP A 244 -5.86 8.35 -22.32
CA TRP A 244 -6.71 9.49 -21.96
C TRP A 244 -6.42 10.02 -20.56
N LEU A 245 -6.34 9.12 -19.56
CA LEU A 245 -5.99 9.50 -18.19
C LEU A 245 -4.60 10.13 -18.10
N ARG A 246 -3.64 9.63 -18.89
CA ARG A 246 -2.28 10.16 -18.92
C ARG A 246 -2.26 11.59 -19.44
N THR A 247 -2.97 11.87 -20.54
CA THR A 247 -3.08 13.24 -21.07
C THR A 247 -3.66 14.18 -20.01
N ALA A 248 -4.80 13.81 -19.40
CA ALA A 248 -5.42 14.61 -18.35
C ALA A 248 -4.49 14.84 -17.13
N LEU A 249 -3.69 13.84 -16.74
CA LEU A 249 -2.69 14.00 -15.68
C LEU A 249 -1.56 14.94 -16.10
N VAL A 250 -1.03 14.83 -17.32
CA VAL A 250 0.05 15.70 -17.80
C VAL A 250 -0.43 17.15 -17.86
N ASP A 251 -1.60 17.41 -18.43
CA ASP A 251 -2.19 18.75 -18.55
C ASP A 251 -2.37 19.42 -17.18
N ARG A 252 -2.64 18.62 -16.14
CA ARG A 252 -2.75 19.11 -14.75
C ARG A 252 -1.39 19.29 -14.07
N LEU A 253 -0.47 18.35 -14.28
CA LEU A 253 0.82 18.28 -13.57
C LEU A 253 1.83 19.29 -14.10
N GLU A 254 1.93 19.46 -15.41
CA GLU A 254 2.98 20.26 -16.03
C GLU A 254 2.93 21.75 -15.60
N PRO A 255 1.77 22.44 -15.64
CA PRO A 255 1.68 23.81 -15.13
C PRO A 255 2.05 23.89 -13.65
N THR A 256 1.51 22.97 -12.83
CA THR A 256 1.78 22.92 -11.39
C THR A 256 3.28 22.76 -11.08
N LEU A 257 3.98 21.90 -11.83
CA LEU A 257 5.42 21.68 -11.66
C LEU A 257 6.22 22.93 -12.09
N ARG A 258 5.83 23.57 -13.19
CA ARG A 258 6.46 24.80 -13.67
C ARG A 258 6.31 25.94 -12.66
N ASP A 259 5.14 26.08 -12.04
CA ASP A 259 4.84 27.16 -11.10
C ASP A 259 5.49 26.97 -9.73
N ARG A 260 5.61 25.72 -9.25
CA ARG A 260 6.03 25.42 -7.87
C ARG A 260 7.47 24.97 -7.71
N VAL A 261 8.12 24.52 -8.78
CA VAL A 261 9.45 23.91 -8.70
C VAL A 261 10.41 24.68 -9.59
N ALA A 262 11.55 25.09 -9.02
CA ALA A 262 12.50 25.99 -9.69
C ALA A 262 13.10 25.45 -11.00
N SER A 263 13.16 24.13 -11.21
CA SER A 263 13.65 23.54 -12.46
C SER A 263 13.07 22.15 -12.75
N PRO A 264 13.06 21.70 -14.02
CA PRO A 264 12.69 20.33 -14.38
C PRO A 264 13.52 19.26 -13.65
N THR A 265 14.83 19.51 -13.47
CA THR A 265 15.71 18.58 -12.75
C THR A 265 15.36 18.52 -11.26
N ALA A 266 14.98 19.64 -10.65
CA ALA A 266 14.49 19.64 -9.27
C ALA A 266 13.16 18.87 -9.15
N ALA A 267 12.25 19.05 -10.12
CA ALA A 267 11.00 18.29 -10.18
C ALA A 267 11.25 16.78 -10.32
N ALA A 268 12.18 16.38 -11.20
CA ALA A 268 12.57 14.99 -11.37
C ALA A 268 13.16 14.36 -10.09
N ARG A 269 13.98 15.10 -9.34
CA ARG A 269 14.53 14.62 -8.05
C ARG A 269 13.45 14.39 -6.99
N ALA A 270 12.37 15.18 -7.04
CA ALA A 270 11.24 15.08 -6.12
C ALA A 270 10.31 13.88 -6.39
N VAL A 271 10.46 13.16 -7.51
CA VAL A 271 9.58 12.04 -7.88
C VAL A 271 9.71 10.85 -6.93
N GLN A 272 8.59 10.39 -6.37
CA GLN A 272 8.50 9.32 -5.36
C GLN A 272 7.47 8.23 -5.71
N SER A 273 6.83 8.27 -6.88
CA SER A 273 5.79 7.30 -7.30
C SER A 273 6.20 5.83 -7.23
N GLY A 274 7.50 5.54 -7.37
CA GLY A 274 8.09 4.20 -7.31
C GLY A 274 8.16 3.54 -5.93
N ARG A 275 7.67 4.19 -4.87
CA ARG A 275 7.80 3.66 -3.51
C ARG A 275 6.65 4.05 -2.58
N VAL A 276 6.32 3.16 -1.64
CA VAL A 276 5.50 3.46 -0.46
C VAL A 276 6.44 3.65 0.74
N ARG A 277 6.23 4.73 1.49
CA ARG A 277 6.93 4.99 2.74
C ARG A 277 6.09 4.51 3.91
N ILE A 278 6.66 3.67 4.76
CA ILE A 278 6.00 3.15 5.97
C ILE A 278 6.75 3.69 7.18
N VAL A 279 6.08 4.44 8.04
CA VAL A 279 6.64 4.93 9.30
C VAL A 279 6.06 4.11 10.43
N VAL A 280 6.92 3.42 11.17
CA VAL A 280 6.59 2.72 12.40
C VAL A 280 6.98 3.61 13.55
N ARG A 281 6.04 3.89 14.45
CA ARG A 281 6.24 4.70 15.65
C ARG A 281 5.93 3.87 16.88
N ARG A 282 6.75 4.01 17.91
CA ARG A 282 6.50 3.47 19.26
C ARG A 282 6.71 4.55 20.29
N TRP A 283 6.00 4.45 21.40
CA TRP A 283 6.06 5.47 22.45
C TRP A 283 6.15 4.86 23.85
N SER A 284 6.64 5.68 24.77
CA SER A 284 6.79 5.34 26.19
C SER A 284 5.44 5.05 26.86
N ALA A 285 5.52 4.43 28.03
CA ALA A 285 4.35 3.99 28.76
C ALA A 285 3.44 5.13 29.22
#